data_AF-A0A318DAI3-F1
#
_entry.id   AF-A0A318DAI3-F1
#
_cell.length_a   1.000
_cell.length_b   1.000
_cell.length_c   1.000
_cell.angle_alpha   90.00
_cell.angle_beta   90.00
_cell.angle_gamma   90.00
#
_symmetry.space_group_name_H-M   'P 1'
#
loop_
_entity.id
_entity.type
_entity.pdbx_description
1 polymer ?
#
loop_
_entity_poly.entity_id
_entity_poly.type
_entity_poly.pdbx_seq_one_letter_code
_entity_poly.pdbx_strand_id
1 'polypeptide(L)'
;MVNILKILLSSVTLATCFYSAGVFGIGLWTLLFILLSLFLLLSIYFKPLATASLMIARAMGVLSLLAFLLLMLAAMVGGSFHLSESNKVIAASLAVMAVLGCAFFLIKTKHSVDAQAPSE
;
A
#
# COMPACT_ATOMS: atom_id res chain seq x y z
N MET A 1 -2.12 -11.04 -13.82
CA MET A 1 -1.11 -10.00 -13.51
C MET A 1 -1.50 -9.18 -12.28
N VAL A 2 -2.68 -8.55 -12.24
CA VAL A 2 -3.13 -7.72 -11.09
C VAL A 2 -3.11 -8.49 -9.75
N ASN A 3 -3.53 -9.76 -9.72
CA ASN A 3 -3.52 -10.57 -8.50
C ASN A 3 -2.11 -10.81 -7.93
N ILE A 4 -1.11 -10.97 -8.80
CA ILE A 4 0.30 -11.14 -8.39
C ILE A 4 0.77 -9.87 -7.71
N LEU A 5 0.46 -8.71 -8.30
CA LEU A 5 0.80 -7.41 -7.73
C LEU A 5 0.13 -7.19 -6.37
N LYS A 6 -1.11 -7.66 -6.18
CA LYS A 6 -1.84 -7.58 -4.90
C LYS A 6 -1.18 -8.43 -3.83
N ILE A 7 -0.77 -9.66 -4.18
CA ILE A 7 -0.04 -10.56 -3.28
C ILE A 7 1.29 -9.93 -2.88
N LEU A 8 2.02 -9.37 -3.84
CA LEU A 8 3.34 -8.77 -3.61
C LEU A 8 3.24 -7.51 -2.73
N LEU A 9 2.27 -6.63 -3.00
CA LEU A 9 1.99 -5.47 -2.14
C LEU A 9 1.57 -5.90 -0.73
N SER A 10 0.70 -6.92 -0.63
CA SER A 10 0.23 -7.45 0.65
C SER A 10 1.36 -8.08 1.46
N SER A 11 2.26 -8.87 0.84
CA SER A 11 3.37 -9.51 1.54
C SER A 11 4.39 -8.49 2.03
N VAL A 12 4.74 -7.50 1.19
CA VAL A 12 5.61 -6.39 1.59
C VAL A 12 4.94 -5.61 2.71
N THR A 13 3.62 -5.42 2.64
CA THR A 13 2.88 -4.74 3.71
C THR A 13 2.90 -5.45 5.03
N LEU A 14 2.72 -6.77 5.02
CA LEU A 14 2.81 -7.57 6.23
C LEU A 14 4.21 -7.50 6.83
N ALA A 15 5.25 -7.66 6.00
CA ALA A 15 6.65 -7.63 6.42
C ALA A 15 7.03 -6.27 7.04
N THR A 16 6.67 -5.16 6.37
CA THR A 16 6.92 -3.81 6.88
C THR A 16 6.15 -3.56 8.17
N CYS A 17 4.90 -4.00 8.30
CA CYS A 17 4.14 -3.85 9.53
C CYS A 17 4.76 -4.63 10.69
N PHE A 18 5.23 -5.86 10.44
CA PHE A 18 5.87 -6.69 11.46
C PHE A 18 7.18 -6.05 11.94
N TYR A 19 7.99 -5.56 11.01
CA TYR A 19 9.24 -4.86 11.33
C TYR A 19 8.98 -3.55 12.08
N SER A 20 8.05 -2.73 11.58
CA SER A 20 7.67 -1.45 12.19
C SER A 20 7.08 -1.65 13.59
N ALA A 21 6.27 -2.70 13.81
CA ALA A 21 5.74 -3.04 15.13
C ALA A 21 6.85 -3.41 16.13
N GLY A 22 7.94 -4.01 15.67
CA GLY A 22 9.11 -4.33 16.51
C GLY A 22 9.94 -3.10 16.89
N VAL A 23 10.00 -2.08 16.02
CA VAL A 23 10.83 -0.87 16.24
C VAL A 23 10.06 0.24 16.96
N PHE A 24 8.83 0.50 16.53
CA PHE A 24 8.00 1.61 17.03
C PHE A 24 6.85 1.15 17.95
N GLY A 25 6.66 -0.17 18.13
CA GLY A 25 5.55 -0.74 18.88
C GLY A 25 4.29 -0.96 18.02
N ILE A 26 3.32 -1.70 18.57
CA ILE A 26 2.03 -1.96 17.90
C ILE A 26 1.18 -0.68 18.01
N GLY A 27 1.22 0.12 16.95
CA GLY A 27 0.38 1.31 16.79
C GLY A 27 -0.89 1.05 15.99
N LEU A 28 -1.79 2.04 16.02
CA LEU A 28 -3.05 2.05 15.26
C LEU A 28 -2.80 1.96 13.74
N TRP A 29 -1.70 2.57 13.27
CA TRP A 29 -1.27 2.52 11.87
C TRP A 29 -0.89 1.11 11.40
N THR A 30 -0.10 0.38 12.19
CA THR A 30 0.27 -1.02 11.92
C THR A 30 -0.97 -1.92 11.85
N LEU A 31 -1.92 -1.72 12.77
CA LEU A 31 -3.16 -2.49 12.81
C LEU A 31 -4.04 -2.22 11.58
N LEU A 32 -4.14 -0.95 11.18
CA LEU A 32 -4.85 -0.52 9.97
C LEU A 32 -4.23 -1.18 8.72
N PHE A 33 -2.91 -1.09 8.53
CA PHE A 33 -2.24 -1.67 7.35
C PHE A 33 -2.31 -3.19 7.29
N ILE A 34 -2.28 -3.88 8.44
CA ILE A 34 -2.52 -5.32 8.52
C ILE A 34 -3.94 -5.66 8.05
N LEU A 35 -4.95 -4.92 8.53
CA LEU A 35 -6.34 -5.12 8.12
C LEU A 35 -6.54 -4.90 6.62
N LEU A 36 -5.97 -3.83 6.06
CA LEU A 36 -6.01 -3.56 4.61
C LEU A 36 -5.29 -4.64 3.79
N SER A 37 -4.16 -5.14 4.28
CA SER A 37 -3.42 -6.23 3.63
C SER A 37 -4.24 -7.53 3.60
N LEU A 38 -4.91 -7.85 4.71
CA LEU A 38 -5.80 -9.00 4.79
C LEU A 38 -7.01 -8.86 3.85
N PHE A 39 -7.58 -7.65 3.77
CA PHE A 39 -8.66 -7.35 2.84
C PHE A 39 -8.24 -7.52 1.37
N LEU A 40 -7.00 -7.11 1.03
CA LEU A 40 -6.44 -7.29 -0.30
C LEU A 40 -6.33 -8.78 -0.69
N LEU A 41 -5.88 -9.62 0.24
CA LEU A 41 -5.83 -11.08 0.06
C LEU A 41 -7.23 -11.67 -0.11
N LEU A 42 -8.18 -11.27 0.73
CA LEU A 42 -9.56 -11.75 0.66
C LEU A 42 -10.23 -11.37 -0.66
N SER A 43 -9.93 -10.17 -1.18
CA SER A 43 -10.43 -9.74 -2.49
C SER A 43 -9.94 -10.59 -3.66
N ILE A 44 -8.93 -11.44 -3.51
CA ILE A 44 -8.50 -12.36 -4.57
C ILE A 44 -9.58 -13.43 -4.83
N TYR A 45 -10.32 -13.83 -3.79
CA TYR A 45 -11.37 -14.85 -3.89
C TYR A 45 -12.71 -14.27 -4.37
N PHE A 46 -13.00 -13.00 -4.10
CA PHE A 46 -14.26 -12.35 -4.46
C PHE A 46 -14.12 -11.43 -5.69
N LYS A 47 -14.61 -11.89 -6.86
CA LYS A 47 -14.68 -11.10 -8.12
C LYS A 47 -15.35 -9.72 -7.99
N PRO A 48 -16.48 -9.52 -7.29
CA PRO A 48 -17.11 -8.20 -7.19
C PRO A 48 -16.26 -7.18 -6.41
N LEU A 49 -15.34 -7.63 -5.55
CA LEU A 49 -14.44 -6.75 -4.79
C LEU A 49 -13.21 -6.30 -5.59
N ALA A 50 -13.06 -6.73 -6.85
CA ALA A 50 -11.91 -6.40 -7.67
C ALA A 50 -11.70 -4.89 -7.85
N THR A 51 -12.78 -4.11 -7.96
CA THR A 51 -12.73 -2.65 -8.08
C THR A 51 -12.39 -1.97 -6.76
N ALA A 52 -13.03 -2.41 -5.66
CA ALA A 52 -12.77 -1.88 -4.32
C ALA A 52 -11.31 -2.12 -3.88
N SER A 53 -10.79 -3.32 -4.12
CA SER A 53 -9.39 -3.65 -3.82
C SER A 53 -8.39 -2.88 -4.68
N LEU A 54 -8.75 -2.48 -5.90
CA LEU A 54 -7.89 -1.62 -6.71
C LEU A 54 -7.82 -0.20 -6.12
N MET A 55 -8.96 0.35 -5.68
CA MET A 55 -9.00 1.64 -4.98
C MET A 55 -8.20 1.60 -3.68
N ILE A 56 -8.35 0.53 -2.89
CA ILE A 56 -7.62 0.34 -1.64
C ILE A 56 -6.11 0.20 -1.89
N ALA A 57 -5.68 -0.58 -2.89
CA ALA A 57 -4.26 -0.70 -3.24
C ALA A 57 -3.65 0.66 -3.64
N ARG A 58 -4.41 1.46 -4.40
CA ARG A 58 -4.02 2.83 -4.75
C ARG A 58 -3.91 3.74 -3.52
N ALA A 59 -4.89 3.68 -2.62
CA ALA A 59 -4.87 4.43 -1.37
C ALA A 59 -3.66 4.03 -0.51
N MET A 60 -3.37 2.74 -0.37
CA MET A 60 -2.18 2.25 0.35
C MET A 60 -0.88 2.77 -0.26
N GLY A 61 -0.78 2.81 -1.60
CA GLY A 61 0.37 3.40 -2.29
C GLY A 61 0.55 4.88 -1.95
N VAL A 62 -0.53 5.66 -2.00
CA VAL A 62 -0.51 7.09 -1.67
C VAL A 62 -0.16 7.31 -0.20
N LEU A 63 -0.75 6.55 0.72
CA LEU A 63 -0.43 6.63 2.15
C LEU A 63 1.04 6.26 2.41
N SER A 64 1.58 5.25 1.73
CA SER A 64 2.99 4.86 1.86
C SER A 64 3.94 5.94 1.34
N LEU A 65 3.60 6.59 0.23
CA LEU A 65 4.38 7.69 -0.34
C LEU A 65 4.36 8.90 0.60
N LEU A 66 3.19 9.25 1.13
CA LEU A 66 3.05 10.28 2.18
C LEU A 66 3.87 9.95 3.42
N ALA A 67 3.79 8.71 3.92
CA ALA A 67 4.56 8.27 5.08
C ALA A 67 6.08 8.34 4.82
N PHE A 68 6.53 7.96 3.62
CA PHE A 68 7.93 8.09 3.22
C PHE A 68 8.39 9.56 3.19
N LEU A 69 7.59 10.45 2.60
CA LEU A 69 7.90 11.89 2.55
C LEU A 69 7.92 12.51 3.94
N LEU A 70 6.97 12.15 4.81
CA LEU A 70 6.94 12.60 6.19
C LEU A 70 8.15 12.09 6.98
N LEU A 71 8.56 10.83 6.77
CA LEU A 71 9.76 10.27 7.39
C LEU A 71 11.03 11.00 6.94
N MET A 72 11.15 11.30 5.65
CA MET A 72 12.27 12.09 5.11
C MET A 72 12.25 13.54 5.61
N LEU A 73 11.08 14.15 5.71
CA LEU A 73 10.93 15.49 6.28
C LEU A 73 11.32 15.51 7.76
N ALA A 74 10.89 14.51 8.53
CA ALA A 74 11.29 14.33 9.92
C ALA A 74 12.81 14.14 10.06
N ALA A 75 13.44 13.39 9.15
CA ALA A 75 14.88 13.21 9.12
C ALA A 75 15.63 14.53 8.83
N MET A 76 15.13 15.35 7.91
CA MET A 76 15.68 16.67 7.60
C MET A 76 15.52 17.66 8.77
N VAL A 77 14.34 17.72 9.38
CA VAL A 77 14.05 18.60 10.53
C VAL A 77 14.85 18.19 11.77
N GLY A 78 15.07 16.89 11.96
CA GLY A 78 15.91 16.36 13.03
C GLY A 78 17.40 16.69 12.92
N GLY A 79 17.84 17.36 11.84
CA GLY A 79 19.22 17.81 11.63
C GLY A 79 20.24 16.68 11.48
N SER A 80 19.78 15.43 11.49
CA SER A 80 20.58 14.23 11.46
C SER A 80 20.27 13.48 10.18
N PHE A 81 21.06 13.71 9.12
CA PHE A 81 21.16 12.76 8.00
C PHE A 81 21.69 11.39 8.44
N HIS A 82 22.03 11.22 9.72
CA HIS A 82 22.27 9.94 10.34
C HIS A 82 20.92 9.31 10.77
N LEU A 83 20.24 8.70 9.80
CA LEU A 83 19.14 7.78 10.11
C LEU A 83 19.69 6.57 10.86
N SER A 84 19.07 6.23 11.99
CA SER A 84 19.28 4.93 12.65
C SER A 84 19.05 3.81 11.64
N GLU A 85 19.82 2.72 11.73
CA GLU A 85 19.73 1.57 10.82
C GLU A 85 18.29 1.07 10.65
N SER A 86 17.50 1.07 11.73
CA SER A 86 16.09 0.68 11.69
C SER A 86 15.22 1.61 10.84
N ASN A 87 15.46 2.92 10.88
CA ASN A 87 14.69 3.89 10.11
C ASN A 87 15.04 3.82 8.61
N LYS A 88 16.27 3.46 8.26
CA LYS A 88 16.67 3.23 6.85
C LYS A 88 15.89 2.05 6.26
N VAL A 89 15.77 0.95 7.02
CA VAL A 89 14.99 -0.23 6.59
C VAL A 89 13.52 0.13 6.40
N ILE A 90 12.94 0.91 7.31
CA ILE A 90 11.55 1.36 7.21
C ILE A 90 11.36 2.28 6.00
N ALA A 91 12.25 3.24 5.78
CA ALA A 91 12.22 4.13 4.62
C ALA A 91 12.29 3.34 3.29
N ALA A 92 13.21 2.37 3.20
CA ALA A 92 13.35 1.52 2.02
C ALA A 92 12.08 0.70 1.78
N SER A 93 11.50 0.13 2.83
CA SER A 93 10.28 -0.67 2.73
C SER A 93 9.05 0.16 2.31
N LEU A 94 8.93 1.39 2.83
CA LEU A 94 7.89 2.36 2.43
C LEU A 94 8.07 2.83 0.99
N ALA A 95 9.31 2.99 0.53
CA ALA A 95 9.59 3.32 -0.87
C ALA A 95 9.17 2.16 -1.80
N VAL A 96 9.48 0.91 -1.46
CA VAL A 96 9.05 -0.27 -2.22
C VAL A 96 7.53 -0.37 -2.26
N MET A 97 6.85 -0.22 -1.11
CA MET A 97 5.39 -0.17 -1.05
C MET A 97 4.81 0.95 -1.91
N ALA A 98 5.40 2.14 -1.89
CA ALA A 98 4.94 3.29 -2.67
C ALA A 98 5.07 2.99 -4.18
N VAL A 99 6.20 2.43 -4.63
CA VAL A 99 6.40 2.04 -6.03
C VAL A 99 5.39 0.97 -6.45
N LEU A 100 5.19 -0.07 -5.64
CA LEU A 100 4.23 -1.14 -5.91
C LEU A 100 2.79 -0.61 -5.92
N GLY A 101 2.43 0.28 -5.00
CA GLY A 101 1.12 0.93 -4.93
C GLY A 101 0.87 1.89 -6.11
N CYS A 102 1.88 2.65 -6.53
CA CYS A 102 1.83 3.50 -7.72
C CYS A 102 1.68 2.68 -9.00
N ALA A 103 2.25 1.48 -9.09
CA ALA A 103 2.03 0.59 -10.23
C ALA A 103 0.53 0.24 -10.43
N PHE A 104 -0.30 0.26 -9.37
CA PHE A 104 -1.75 0.10 -9.49
C PHE A 104 -2.48 1.31 -10.10
N PHE A 105 -1.87 2.50 -10.13
CA PHE A 105 -2.42 3.64 -10.88
C PHE A 105 -2.27 3.45 -12.39
N LEU A 106 -1.18 2.82 -12.84
CA LEU A 106 -0.93 2.55 -14.25
C LEU A 106 -1.84 1.45 -14.83
N ILE A 107 -2.42 0.61 -13.97
CA ILE A 107 -3.44 -0.35 -14.37
C ILE A 107 -4.74 0.42 -14.63
N LYS A 108 -5.02 0.68 -15.92
CA LYS A 108 -6.25 1.32 -16.38
C LYS A 108 -7.45 0.46 -15.99
N THR A 109 -8.32 1.00 -15.14
CA THR A 109 -9.61 0.37 -14.82
C THR A 109 -10.41 0.37 -16.12
N LYS A 110 -10.51 -0.76 -16.82
CA LYS A 110 -11.53 -0.92 -17.88
C LYS A 110 -12.87 -0.93 -17.17
N HIS A 111 -13.42 0.26 -16.99
CA HIS A 111 -14.81 0.43 -16.62
C HIS A 111 -15.61 0.06 -17.88
N SER A 112 -15.94 -1.21 -18.06
CA SER A 112 -17.02 -1.59 -18.97
C SER A 112 -18.30 -1.01 -18.37
N VAL A 113 -18.63 0.21 -18.81
CA VAL A 113 -20.01 0.69 -18.79
C VAL A 113 -20.74 -0.14 -19.84
N ASP A 114 -21.02 -1.40 -19.54
CA ASP A 114 -22.15 -2.10 -20.16
C ASP A 114 -23.39 -1.67 -19.39
N ALA A 115 -23.80 -0.43 -19.65
CA ALA A 115 -25.10 0.08 -19.26
C ALA A 115 -25.80 0.53 -20.55
N GLN A 116 -26.35 -0.49 -21.22
CA GLN A 116 -27.74 -0.47 -21.66
C GLN A 116 -28.08 0.60 -22.72
N ALA A 117 -27.85 0.24 -23.98
CA ALA A 117 -28.70 0.72 -25.06
C ALA A 117 -30.07 0.03 -24.92
N PRO A 118 -31.18 0.75 -24.75
CA PRO A 118 -32.46 0.26 -25.23
C PRO A 118 -32.48 0.43 -26.75
N SER A 119 -32.44 -0.70 -27.46
CA SER A 119 -32.94 -0.80 -28.83
C SER A 119 -34.45 -0.60 -28.81
N GLU A 120 -34.90 0.43 -29.55
CA GLU A 120 -36.26 0.64 -30.11
C GLU A 120 -37.45 0.80 -29.14
#